data_AF-A0A6J7DP04-F1
#
_entry.id   AF-A0A6J7DP04-F1
#
_cell.length_a   1.000
_cell.length_b   1.000
_cell.length_c   1.000
_cell.angle_alpha   90.00
_cell.angle_beta   90.00
_cell.angle_gamma   90.00
#
_symmetry.space_group_name_H-M   'P 1'
#
loop_
_entity.id
_entity.type
_entity.pdbx_description
1 polymer ?
#
loop_
_entity_poly.entity_id
_entity_poly.type
_entity_poly.pdbx_seq_one_letter_code
_entity_poly.pdbx_strand_id
1 'polypeptide(L)'
;MARIPTSERILVIEDIPEISARHPHAVSLCTRAANAEGAGHVTMSALVRESLRMSPDRIVLGEVRGAEVIDLLLALTAGHPGLSSLHARTLSEVPERLTALGMIAGFDPVTIARLSTVAFDRIIHCERTELGIRLSSGLLRRVGDVLEVSR
;
A
#
# COMPACT_ATOMS: atom_id res chain seq x y z
N MET A 1 -11.37 -0.45 9.17
CA MET A 1 -12.38 0.58 8.82
C MET A 1 -13.33 0.92 9.96
N ALA A 2 -13.84 -0.04 10.73
CA ALA A 2 -14.79 0.23 11.83
C ALA A 2 -14.31 1.18 12.94
N ARG A 3 -13.01 1.50 13.02
CA ARG A 3 -12.42 2.45 13.97
C ARG A 3 -12.06 3.81 13.34
N ILE A 4 -12.32 3.99 12.05
CA ILE A 4 -12.11 5.26 11.36
C ILE A 4 -13.31 6.18 11.69
N PRO A 5 -13.09 7.45 12.08
CA PRO A 5 -14.18 8.40 12.33
C PRO A 5 -15.10 8.54 11.12
N THR A 6 -16.42 8.61 11.36
CA THR A 6 -17.42 8.69 10.29
C THR A 6 -17.31 9.93 9.42
N SER A 7 -16.63 10.98 9.89
CA SER A 7 -16.35 12.20 9.13
C SER A 7 -15.25 12.04 8.09
N GLU A 8 -14.41 11.01 8.20
CA GLU A 8 -13.27 10.82 7.31
C GLU A 8 -13.66 10.10 6.01
N ARG A 9 -13.20 10.63 4.89
CA ARG A 9 -13.38 10.05 3.55
C ARG A 9 -12.29 9.03 3.26
N ILE A 10 -12.71 7.84 2.85
CA ILE A 10 -11.81 6.71 2.64
C ILE A 10 -11.88 6.26 1.20
N LEU A 11 -10.73 6.21 0.53
CA LEU A 11 -10.61 5.71 -0.83
C LEU A 11 -10.04 4.29 -0.76
N VAL A 12 -10.85 3.31 -1.14
CA VAL A 12 -10.46 1.90 -1.19
C VAL A 12 -10.14 1.55 -2.63
N ILE A 13 -8.94 1.05 -2.90
CA ILE A 13 -8.41 0.85 -4.24
C ILE A 13 -7.97 -0.60 -4.38
N GLU A 14 -8.60 -1.36 -5.28
CA GLU A 14 -8.42 -2.80 -5.38
C GLU A 14 -8.35 -3.25 -6.85
N ASP A 15 -7.73 -4.41 -7.08
CA ASP A 15 -7.76 -5.07 -8.40
C ASP A 15 -9.03 -5.91 -8.53
N ILE A 16 -9.33 -6.68 -7.49
CA ILE A 16 -10.58 -7.41 -7.31
C ILE A 16 -11.21 -6.88 -6.02
N PRO A 17 -12.47 -6.40 -6.03
CA PRO A 17 -13.10 -5.87 -4.83
C PRO A 17 -13.31 -6.95 -3.76
N GLU A 18 -12.58 -6.87 -2.65
CA GLU A 18 -12.66 -7.80 -1.52
C GLU A 18 -13.04 -7.08 -0.22
N ILE A 19 -12.63 -5.82 -0.08
CA ILE A 19 -12.85 -5.04 1.14
C ILE A 19 -14.29 -4.53 1.18
N SER A 20 -15.11 -5.15 2.05
CA SER A 20 -16.45 -4.65 2.38
C SER A 20 -16.36 -3.44 3.32
N ALA A 21 -16.20 -2.27 2.72
CA ALA A 21 -16.11 -0.99 3.44
C ALA A 21 -17.49 -0.50 3.91
N ARG A 22 -17.95 -0.93 5.09
CA ARG A 22 -19.23 -0.45 5.70
C ARG A 22 -19.19 0.99 6.22
N HIS A 23 -18.28 1.83 5.73
CA HIS A 23 -18.09 3.21 6.19
C HIS A 23 -18.92 4.18 5.32
N PRO A 24 -19.64 5.16 5.89
CA PRO A 24 -20.56 6.03 5.13
C PRO A 24 -19.86 6.90 4.08
N HIS A 25 -18.56 7.17 4.26
CA HIS A 25 -17.75 7.95 3.33
C HIS A 25 -16.65 7.12 2.65
N ALA A 26 -16.86 5.81 2.51
CA ALA A 26 -15.99 4.98 1.69
C ALA A 26 -16.37 5.09 0.20
N VAL A 27 -15.36 5.20 -0.65
CA VAL A 27 -15.48 5.11 -2.10
C VAL A 27 -14.53 4.02 -2.59
N SER A 28 -15.08 3.04 -3.30
CA SER A 28 -14.32 1.94 -3.88
C SER A 28 -13.93 2.24 -5.32
N LEU A 29 -12.66 2.06 -5.63
CA LEU A 29 -12.04 2.16 -6.94
C LEU A 29 -11.51 0.79 -7.33
N CYS A 30 -11.77 0.36 -8.56
CA CYS A 30 -11.35 -0.93 -9.08
C CYS A 30 -10.55 -0.73 -10.35
N THR A 31 -9.47 -1.51 -10.52
CA THR A 31 -8.76 -1.57 -11.80
C THR A 31 -9.70 -2.04 -12.90
N ARG A 32 -9.30 -1.82 -14.15
CA ARG A 32 -10.03 -2.31 -15.30
C ARG A 32 -9.06 -2.75 -16.38
N ALA A 33 -9.22 -3.98 -16.88
CA ALA A 33 -8.51 -4.42 -18.07
C ALA A 33 -8.92 -3.58 -19.30
N ALA A 34 -8.05 -3.53 -20.31
CA ALA A 34 -8.44 -2.98 -21.59
C ALA A 34 -9.61 -3.76 -22.19
N ASN A 35 -10.46 -3.09 -22.97
CA ASN A 35 -11.43 -3.77 -23.82
C ASN A 35 -10.72 -4.48 -25.00
N ALA A 36 -11.49 -5.14 -25.87
CA ALA A 36 -10.95 -5.90 -27.00
C ALA A 36 -10.11 -5.03 -27.96
N GLU A 37 -10.41 -3.73 -28.04
CA GLU A 37 -9.70 -2.74 -28.85
C GLU A 37 -8.48 -2.13 -28.15
N GLY A 38 -8.13 -2.60 -26.94
CA GLY A 38 -7.00 -2.09 -26.16
C GLY A 38 -7.29 -0.78 -25.40
N ALA A 39 -8.53 -0.28 -25.44
CA ALA A 39 -8.95 0.97 -24.82
C ALA A 39 -9.48 0.77 -23.39
N GLY A 40 -9.43 1.84 -22.59
CA GLY A 40 -10.08 1.88 -21.29
C GLY A 40 -9.37 1.13 -20.17
N HIS A 41 -8.11 0.73 -20.34
CA HIS A 41 -7.30 0.18 -19.26
C HIS A 41 -7.13 1.19 -18.12
N VAL A 42 -7.34 0.74 -16.89
CA VAL A 42 -7.14 1.54 -15.68
C VAL A 42 -6.24 0.73 -14.74
N THR A 43 -5.02 1.21 -14.54
CA THR A 43 -4.01 0.57 -13.70
C THR A 43 -4.18 0.95 -12.23
N MET A 44 -3.59 0.15 -11.35
CA MET A 44 -3.52 0.47 -9.93
C MET A 44 -2.84 1.83 -9.68
N SER A 45 -1.70 2.08 -10.33
CA SER A 45 -1.01 3.39 -10.31
C SER A 45 -1.88 4.55 -10.76
N ALA A 46 -2.72 4.36 -11.79
CA ALA A 46 -3.65 5.41 -12.21
C ALA A 46 -4.69 5.71 -11.12
N LEU A 47 -5.25 4.67 -10.50
CA LEU A 47 -6.24 4.84 -9.43
C LEU A 47 -5.66 5.49 -8.18
N VAL A 48 -4.46 5.11 -7.76
CA VAL A 48 -3.80 5.75 -6.60
C VAL A 48 -3.63 7.25 -6.86
N ARG A 49 -3.13 7.63 -8.04
CA ARG A 49 -2.96 9.06 -8.39
C ARG A 49 -4.29 9.81 -8.49
N GLU A 50 -5.31 9.23 -9.11
CA GLU A 50 -6.62 9.87 -9.19
C GLU A 50 -7.33 9.96 -7.83
N SER A 51 -7.09 9.01 -6.93
CA SER A 51 -7.66 9.04 -5.57
C SER A 51 -7.26 10.29 -4.80
N LEU A 52 -6.06 10.83 -5.03
CA LEU A 52 -5.57 12.06 -4.39
C LEU A 52 -6.38 13.30 -4.76
N ARG A 53 -7.03 13.29 -5.93
CA ARG A 53 -7.91 14.38 -6.37
C ARG A 53 -9.33 14.26 -5.81
N MET A 54 -9.62 13.18 -5.11
CA MET A 54 -10.94 12.92 -4.51
C MET A 54 -11.01 13.36 -3.04
N SER A 55 -10.05 14.17 -2.60
CA SER A 55 -9.87 14.66 -1.22
C SER A 55 -9.98 13.54 -0.18
N PRO A 56 -9.12 12.51 -0.26
CA PRO A 56 -9.14 11.41 0.70
C PRO A 56 -8.57 11.88 2.04
N ASP A 57 -9.25 11.55 3.13
CA ASP A 57 -8.63 11.58 4.47
C ASP A 57 -7.77 10.33 4.68
N ARG A 58 -8.17 9.20 4.07
CA ARG A 58 -7.40 7.95 4.09
C ARG A 58 -7.42 7.22 2.77
N ILE A 59 -6.31 6.52 2.51
CA ILE A 59 -6.17 5.63 1.36
C ILE A 59 -6.00 4.19 1.85
N VAL A 60 -6.77 3.28 1.27
CA VAL A 60 -6.67 1.85 1.50
C VAL A 60 -6.38 1.21 0.16
N LEU A 61 -5.15 0.76 -0.04
CA LEU A 61 -4.79 -0.02 -1.20
C LEU A 61 -4.90 -1.51 -0.85
N GLY A 62 -5.59 -2.31 -1.66
CA GLY A 62 -5.81 -3.73 -1.35
C GLY A 62 -4.50 -4.49 -1.19
N GLU A 63 -3.67 -4.47 -2.22
CA GLU A 63 -2.34 -5.09 -2.22
C GLU A 63 -1.40 -4.34 -3.17
N VAL A 64 -0.14 -4.21 -2.75
CA VAL A 64 0.95 -3.80 -3.62
C VAL A 64 1.58 -5.03 -4.26
N ARG A 65 1.62 -5.06 -5.59
CA ARG A 65 2.20 -6.11 -6.44
C ARG A 65 3.24 -5.59 -7.43
N GLY A 66 3.26 -4.30 -7.70
CA GLY A 66 4.09 -3.71 -8.74
C GLY A 66 4.47 -2.25 -8.50
N ALA A 67 4.52 -1.49 -9.61
CA ALA A 67 5.02 -0.13 -9.63
C ALA A 67 4.17 0.87 -8.81
N GLU A 68 2.91 0.53 -8.51
CA GLU A 68 2.03 1.31 -7.64
C GLU A 68 2.59 1.49 -6.22
N VAL A 69 3.59 0.71 -5.83
CA VAL A 69 4.30 0.91 -4.55
C VAL A 69 4.79 2.36 -4.43
N ILE A 70 5.29 2.95 -5.52
CA ILE A 70 5.81 4.31 -5.49
C ILE A 70 4.66 5.31 -5.36
N ASP A 71 3.58 5.12 -6.11
CA ASP A 71 2.41 6.00 -6.01
C ASP A 71 1.82 5.97 -4.58
N LEU A 72 1.77 4.79 -3.96
CA LEU A 72 1.37 4.63 -2.57
C LEU A 72 2.33 5.36 -1.63
N LEU A 73 3.63 5.12 -1.74
CA LEU A 73 4.64 5.76 -0.91
C LEU A 73 4.56 7.30 -1.01
N LEU A 74 4.45 7.84 -2.23
CA LEU A 74 4.29 9.28 -2.45
C LEU A 74 2.99 9.80 -1.83
N ALA A 75 1.88 9.10 -1.98
CA ALA A 75 0.61 9.47 -1.35
C ALA A 75 0.72 9.56 0.18
N LEU A 76 1.28 8.52 0.81
CA LEU A 76 1.46 8.42 2.26
C LEU A 76 2.39 9.53 2.79
N THR A 77 3.52 9.75 2.12
CA THR A 77 4.47 10.82 2.51
C THR A 77 3.93 12.23 2.28
N ALA A 78 2.99 12.41 1.35
CA ALA A 78 2.32 13.69 1.09
C ALA A 78 1.19 14.03 2.09
N GLY A 79 1.02 13.24 3.16
CA GLY A 79 0.05 13.52 4.22
C GLY A 79 -1.31 12.83 4.04
N HIS A 80 -1.40 11.79 3.21
CA HIS A 80 -2.61 10.96 3.09
C HIS A 80 -2.39 9.64 3.82
N PRO A 81 -2.67 9.53 5.13
CA PRO A 81 -2.42 8.32 5.88
C PRO A 81 -3.25 7.15 5.33
N GLY A 82 -2.74 5.93 5.48
CA GLY A 82 -3.37 4.80 4.83
C GLY A 82 -2.83 3.46 5.27
N LEU A 83 -3.27 2.43 4.56
CA LEU A 83 -2.78 1.07 4.74
C LEU A 83 -2.78 0.35 3.40
N SER A 84 -1.90 -0.65 3.29
CA SER A 84 -1.90 -1.61 2.21
C SER A 84 -1.44 -2.97 2.71
N SER A 85 -1.81 -4.03 1.99
CA SER A 85 -1.11 -5.31 2.12
C SER A 85 0.06 -5.41 1.14
N LEU A 86 1.02 -6.25 1.51
CA LEU A 86 2.16 -6.66 0.69
C LEU A 86 2.46 -8.10 1.07
N HIS A 87 2.47 -9.00 0.10
CA HIS A 87 2.85 -10.39 0.37
C HIS A 87 4.30 -10.47 0.85
N ALA A 88 4.59 -11.14 1.98
CA ALA A 88 5.95 -11.39 2.45
C ALA A 88 5.98 -12.66 3.31
N ARG A 89 7.00 -13.51 3.18
CA ARG A 89 7.04 -14.78 3.94
C ARG A 89 7.43 -14.53 5.39
N THR A 90 8.26 -13.52 5.64
CA THR A 90 8.64 -13.12 6.98
C THR A 90 8.61 -11.60 7.11
N LEU A 91 8.51 -11.10 8.35
CA LEU A 91 8.64 -9.67 8.65
C LEU A 91 9.96 -9.09 8.09
N SER A 92 11.05 -9.85 8.16
CA SER A 92 12.39 -9.44 7.70
C SER A 92 12.51 -9.30 6.18
N GLU A 93 11.60 -9.90 5.39
CA GLU A 93 11.60 -9.79 3.93
C GLU A 93 10.89 -8.53 3.41
N VAL A 94 10.11 -7.85 4.25
CA VAL A 94 9.33 -6.67 3.83
C VAL A 94 10.21 -5.57 3.22
N PRO A 95 11.37 -5.20 3.81
CA PRO A 95 12.26 -4.20 3.23
C PRO A 95 12.78 -4.55 1.82
N GLU A 96 13.21 -5.80 1.62
CA GLU A 96 13.71 -6.28 0.32
C GLU A 96 12.61 -6.23 -0.74
N ARG A 97 11.38 -6.60 -0.36
CA ARG A 97 10.24 -6.54 -1.28
C ARG A 97 9.85 -5.13 -1.68
N LEU A 98 9.77 -4.21 -0.71
CA LEU A 98 9.52 -2.79 -1.02
C LEU A 98 10.60 -2.24 -1.95
N THR A 99 11.87 -2.58 -1.69
CA THR A 99 13.01 -2.19 -2.53
C THR A 99 12.88 -2.76 -3.94
N ALA A 100 12.61 -4.06 -4.09
CA ALA A 100 12.46 -4.69 -5.40
C ALA A 100 11.32 -4.07 -6.23
N LEU A 101 10.16 -3.85 -5.61
CA LEU A 101 9.00 -3.25 -6.29
C LEU A 101 9.28 -1.80 -6.71
N GLY A 102 9.95 -1.02 -5.85
CA GLY A 102 10.33 0.34 -6.19
C GLY A 102 11.36 0.40 -7.31
N MET A 103 12.29 -0.55 -7.36
CA MET A 103 13.26 -0.66 -8.45
C MET A 103 12.60 -1.01 -9.78
N ILE A 104 11.59 -1.90 -9.78
CA ILE A 104 10.76 -2.17 -10.97
C ILE A 104 10.06 -0.90 -11.46
N ALA A 105 9.68 -0.01 -10.55
CA ALA A 105 9.11 1.31 -10.85
C ALA A 105 10.15 2.36 -11.31
N GLY A 106 11.44 2.00 -11.37
CA GLY A 106 12.53 2.88 -11.81
C GLY A 106 13.13 3.78 -10.73
N PHE A 107 12.88 3.51 -9.44
CA PHE A 107 13.44 4.27 -8.34
C PHE A 107 14.68 3.59 -7.76
N ASP A 108 15.64 4.39 -7.31
CA ASP A 108 16.84 3.86 -6.66
C ASP A 108 16.55 3.41 -5.21
N PRO A 109 17.33 2.46 -4.66
CA PRO A 109 17.14 1.96 -3.30
C PRO A 109 17.16 3.04 -2.21
N VAL A 110 17.94 4.11 -2.37
CA VAL A 110 18.04 5.19 -1.37
C VAL A 110 16.73 5.97 -1.30
N THR A 111 16.16 6.30 -2.46
CA THR A 111 14.86 6.97 -2.54
C THR A 111 13.75 6.08 -1.97
N ILE A 112 13.75 4.79 -2.31
CA ILE A 112 12.75 3.84 -1.80
C ILE A 112 12.84 3.70 -0.28
N ALA A 113 14.05 3.55 0.26
CA ALA A 113 14.26 3.45 1.70
C ALA A 113 13.79 4.72 2.41
N ARG A 114 14.13 5.90 1.89
CA ARG A 114 13.69 7.20 2.43
C ARG A 114 12.17 7.30 2.46
N LEU A 115 11.50 7.06 1.33
CA LEU A 115 10.05 7.15 1.25
C LEU A 115 9.38 6.14 2.18
N SER A 116 9.85 4.89 2.19
CA SER A 116 9.26 3.81 3.00
C SER A 116 9.33 4.10 4.50
N THR A 117 10.44 4.66 4.99
CA THR A 117 10.57 5.03 6.42
C THR A 117 9.66 6.17 6.85
N VAL A 118 9.23 7.03 5.92
CA VAL A 118 8.31 8.13 6.20
C VAL A 118 6.87 7.71 6.00
N ALA A 119 6.61 6.84 5.03
CA ALA A 119 5.27 6.41 4.63
C ALA A 119 4.61 5.46 5.63
N PHE A 120 5.39 4.62 6.32
CA PHE A 120 4.85 3.56 7.16
C PHE A 120 5.27 3.69 8.63
N ASP A 121 4.29 3.93 9.50
CA ASP A 121 4.49 3.94 10.95
C ASP A 121 4.67 2.55 11.55
N ARG A 122 4.16 1.51 10.88
CA ARG A 122 4.14 0.14 11.40
C ARG A 122 4.00 -0.88 10.28
N ILE A 123 4.71 -1.98 10.40
CA ILE A 123 4.46 -3.22 9.66
C ILE A 123 3.84 -4.23 10.60
N ILE A 124 2.77 -4.88 10.15
CA ILE A 124 2.18 -6.05 10.80
C ILE A 124 2.31 -7.20 9.82
N HIS A 125 3.10 -8.20 10.19
CA HIS A 125 3.25 -9.43 9.42
C HIS A 125 2.31 -10.49 10.00
N CYS A 126 1.48 -11.05 9.12
CA CYS A 126 0.50 -12.07 9.45
C CYS A 126 0.91 -13.39 8.81
N GLU A 127 1.10 -14.42 9.62
CA GLU A 127 1.53 -15.74 9.17
C GLU A 127 0.53 -16.80 9.63
N ARG A 128 0.18 -17.72 8.73
CA ARG A 128 -0.60 -18.90 9.08
C ARG A 128 0.34 -20.02 9.51
N THR A 129 0.17 -20.48 10.74
CA THR A 129 0.89 -21.61 11.33
C THR A 129 -0.08 -22.77 11.59
N GLU A 130 0.44 -23.93 11.97
CA GLU A 130 -0.39 -25.07 12.40
C GLU A 130 -1.29 -24.75 13.61
N LEU A 131 -0.90 -23.75 14.42
CA LEU A 131 -1.63 -23.34 15.62
C LEU A 131 -2.58 -22.15 15.39
N GLY A 132 -2.69 -21.64 14.15
CA GLY A 132 -3.56 -20.51 13.80
C GLY A 132 -2.81 -19.36 13.14
N ILE A 133 -3.18 -18.11 13.46
CA ILE A 133 -2.53 -16.92 12.91
C ILE A 133 -1.53 -16.38 13.92
N ARG A 134 -0.27 -16.30 13.51
CA ARG A 134 0.79 -15.59 14.23
C ARG A 134 0.90 -14.17 13.69
N LEU A 135 0.90 -13.19 14.60
CA LEU A 135 1.15 -11.79 14.28
C LEU A 135 2.53 -11.40 14.80
N SER A 136 3.29 -10.70 13.97
CA SER A 136 4.51 -10.01 14.40
C SER A 136 4.48 -8.58 13.89
N SER A 137 5.15 -7.67 14.59
CA SER A 137 5.18 -6.26 14.21
C SER A 137 6.59 -5.74 14.16
N GLY A 138 6.81 -4.72 13.32
CA GLY A 138 8.08 -4.03 13.24
C GLY A 138 7.94 -2.61 12.69
N LEU A 139 9.04 -1.88 12.72
CA LEU A 139 9.20 -0.53 12.21
C LEU A 139 10.22 -0.55 11.09
N LEU A 140 9.96 0.20 10.02
CA LEU A 140 10.98 0.42 9.00
C LEU A 140 12.02 1.40 9.50
N ARG A 141 13.28 1.07 9.29
CA ARG A 141 14.41 1.94 9.58
C ARG A 141 15.38 1.93 8.41
N ARG A 142 16.09 3.04 8.23
CA ARG A 142 17.15 3.14 7.24
C ARG A 142 18.50 2.96 7.91
N VAL A 143 19.33 2.05 7.41
CA VAL A 143 20.72 1.83 7.83
C VAL A 143 21.60 2.11 6.62
N GLY A 144 22.18 3.32 6.59
CA GLY A 144 22.85 3.83 5.39
C GLY A 144 21.87 4.01 4.24
N ASP A 145 22.04 3.20 3.19
CA ASP A 145 21.23 3.21 1.97
C ASP A 145 20.25 2.03 1.90
N VAL A 146 20.24 1.18 2.94
CA VAL A 146 19.44 -0.04 3.01
C VAL A 146 18.25 0.17 3.93
N LEU A 147 17.11 -0.36 3.52
CA LEU A 147 15.91 -0.45 4.33
C LEU A 147 15.98 -1.73 5.18
N GLU A 148 15.71 -1.59 6.47
CA GLU A 148 15.64 -2.71 7.42
C GLU A 148 14.37 -2.63 8.25
N VAL A 149 14.02 -3.73 8.92
CA VAL A 149 12.94 -3.77 9.91
C VAL A 149 13.52 -3.98 11.31
N SER A 150 13.15 -3.13 12.26
CA SER A 150 13.39 -3.35 13.69
C SER A 150 12.11 -3.86 14.35
N ARG A 151 12.23 -4.82 15.27
CA ARG A 151 11.10 -5.31 16.07
C ARG A 151 10.82 -4.38 17.24
#